data_AF-A0A1F3PNM2-F1
#
_entry.id   AF-A0A1F3PNM2-F1
#
_cell.length_a   1.000
_cell.length_b   1.000
_cell.length_c   1.000
_cell.angle_alpha   90.00
_cell.angle_beta   90.00
_cell.angle_gamma   90.00
#
_symmetry.space_group_name_H-M   'P 1'
#
loop_
_entity.id
_entity.type
_entity.pdbx_description
1 polymer ?
#
loop_
_entity_poly.entity_id
_entity_poly.type
_entity_poly.pdbx_seq_one_letter_code
_entity_poly.pdbx_strand_id
1 'polypeptide(L)' 'MLGSLIGLILIIVIISSLWVSVSGKVNPSAKLPFEMPSSMEAVRNQKEDMPYDSKDPLFPFGSGLSY' A
#
# COMPACT_ATOMS: atom_id res chain seq x y z
N MET A 1 9.94 -33.57 -2.73
CA MET A 1 10.21 -32.93 -4.04
C MET A 1 9.06 -32.03 -4.48
N LEU A 2 7.79 -32.47 -4.44
CA LEU A 2 6.63 -31.66 -4.87
C LEU A 2 6.41 -30.36 -4.05
N GLY A 3 6.62 -30.38 -2.73
CA GLY A 3 6.47 -29.19 -1.88
C GLY A 3 7.49 -28.07 -2.16
N SER A 4 8.70 -28.42 -2.63
CA SER A 4 9.72 -27.44 -3.01
C SER A 4 9.37 -26.74 -4.34
N LEU A 5 8.73 -27.45 -5.27
CA LEU A 5 8.31 -26.89 -6.55
C LEU A 5 7.13 -25.92 -6.39
N ILE A 6 6.17 -26.24 -5.51
CA ILE A 6 5.03 -25.36 -5.21
C ILE A 6 5.53 -24.03 -4.60
N GLY A 7 6.49 -24.08 -3.68
CA GLY A 7 7.10 -22.88 -3.10
C GLY A 7 7.77 -22.00 -4.16
N LEU A 8 8.51 -22.60 -5.10
CA LEU A 8 9.16 -21.86 -6.18
C LEU A 8 8.14 -21.20 -7.12
N ILE A 9 7.07 -21.92 -7.49
CA ILE A 9 5.99 -21.37 -8.33
C ILE A 9 5.33 -20.18 -7.63
N LEU A 10 5.06 -20.28 -6.33
CA LEU A 10 4.45 -19.17 -5.57
C LEU A 10 5.32 -17.91 -5.60
N ILE A 11 6.62 -18.07 -5.40
CA ILE A 11 7.58 -16.95 -5.46
C ILE A 11 7.59 -16.32 -6.85
N ILE A 12 7.63 -17.14 -7.91
CA ILE A 12 7.62 -16.65 -9.30
C ILE A 12 6.33 -15.87 -9.60
N VAL A 13 5.18 -16.33 -9.11
CA VAL A 13 3.88 -15.65 -9.29
C VAL A 13 3.84 -14.31 -8.56
N ILE A 14 4.38 -14.23 -7.34
CA ILE A 14 4.44 -12.97 -6.58
C ILE A 14 5.33 -11.95 -7.32
N ILE A 15 6.51 -12.37 -7.77
CA ILE A 15 7.46 -11.50 -8.47
C ILE A 15 6.89 -11.02 -9.80
N SER A 16 6.24 -11.90 -10.58
CA SER A 16 5.66 -11.51 -11.86
C SER A 16 4.52 -10.50 -11.70
N SER A 17 3.71 -10.64 -10.64
CA SER A 17 2.63 -9.70 -10.32
C SER A 17 3.17 -8.31 -9.98
N LEU A 18 4.26 -8.24 -9.22
CA LEU A 18 4.93 -6.98 -8.90
C LEU A 18 5.50 -6.31 -10.16
N TRP A 19 6.14 -7.09 -11.04
CA TRP A 19 6.73 -6.59 -12.29
C TRP A 19 5.69 -5.95 -13.22
N VAL A 20 4.52 -6.57 -13.35
CA VAL A 20 3.43 -6.05 -14.19
C VAL A 20 2.93 -4.67 -13.69
N SER A 21 2.89 -4.47 -12.36
CA SER A 21 2.46 -3.20 -11.76
C SER A 21 3.47 -2.06 -11.98
N VAL A 22 4.76 -2.33 -11.76
CA VAL A 22 5.82 -1.31 -11.88
C VAL A 22 6.12 -0.97 -13.35
N SER A 23 5.93 -1.92 -14.28
CA SER A 23 6.22 -1.72 -15.70
C SER A 23 5.16 -0.91 -16.47
N GLY A 24 4.16 -0.34 -15.80
CA GLY A 24 3.15 0.47 -16.49
C GLY A 24 2.01 -0.32 -17.15
N LYS A 25 2.04 -1.65 -17.07
CA LYS A 25 1.09 -2.51 -17.79
C LYS A 25 -0.30 -2.56 -17.15
N VAL A 26 -0.41 -2.17 -15.89
CA VAL A 26 -1.67 -2.11 -15.15
C VAL A 26 -1.77 -0.73 -14.52
N ASN A 27 -2.90 -0.07 -14.73
CA ASN A 27 -3.19 1.20 -14.11
C ASN A 27 -3.51 0.97 -12.61
N PRO A 28 -2.71 1.49 -11.66
CA PRO A 28 -3.00 1.32 -10.25
C PRO A 28 -4.32 2.03 -9.90
N SER A 29 -5.22 1.30 -9.24
CA SER A 29 -6.50 1.83 -8.77
C SER A 29 -6.65 1.76 -7.25
N ALA A 30 -5.60 1.31 -6.56
CA ALA A 30 -5.60 1.16 -5.12
C ALA A 30 -5.62 2.53 -4.45
N LYS A 31 -6.44 2.64 -3.40
CA LYS A 31 -6.58 3.82 -2.57
C LYS A 31 -6.12 3.53 -1.16
N LEU A 32 -5.47 4.49 -0.52
CA LEU A 32 -5.02 4.37 0.86
C LEU A 32 -6.23 4.15 1.78
N PRO A 33 -6.24 3.07 2.58
CA PRO A 33 -7.34 2.76 3.50
C PRO A 33 -7.27 3.53 4.82
N PHE A 34 -6.27 4.39 4.99
CA PHE A 34 -6.09 5.31 6.12
C PHE A 34 -5.33 6.54 5.62
N GLU A 35 -5.32 7.61 6.41
CA GLU A 35 -4.54 8.82 6.09
C GLU A 35 -3.05 8.62 6.40
N MET A 36 -2.17 9.10 5.52
CA MET A 36 -0.75 9.13 5.85
C MET A 36 -0.42 10.33 6.73
N PRO A 37 0.15 10.11 7.92
CA PRO A 37 0.64 11.19 8.77
C PRO A 37 1.82 11.89 8.11
N SER A 38 1.94 13.20 8.33
CA SER A 38 3.08 14.00 7.83
C SER A 38 4.36 13.80 8.64
N SER A 39 4.27 13.32 9.89
CA SER A 39 5.43 13.07 10.74
C SER A 39 5.13 12.09 11.87
N MET A 40 6.18 11.62 12.56
CA MET A 40 6.03 10.82 13.77
C MET A 40 5.37 11.58 14.93
N GLU A 41 5.43 12.90 14.94
CA GLU A 41 4.71 13.73 15.90
C GLU A 41 3.21 13.72 15.61
N ALA A 42 2.81 13.80 14.34
CA ALA A 42 1.42 13.68 13.93
C ALA A 42 0.82 12.32 14.34
N VAL A 43 1.59 11.22 14.20
CA VAL A 43 1.19 9.89 14.68
C VAL A 43 0.90 9.87 16.18
N ARG A 44 1.76 10.50 16.99
CA ARG A 44 1.58 10.52 18.46
C ARG A 44 0.41 11.39 18.92
N ASN A 45 0.07 12.41 18.14
CA ASN A 45 -1.02 13.34 18.44
C ASN A 45 -2.38 12.86 17.89
N GLN A 46 -2.38 11.87 17.00
CA GLN A 46 -3.58 11.24 16.46
C GLN A 46 -4.31 10.47 17.56
N LYS A 47 -5.63 10.67 17.64
CA LYS A 47 -6.49 9.92 18.56
C LYS A 47 -6.80 8.56 17.95
N GLU A 48 -6.46 7.51 18.69
CA GLU A 48 -6.69 6.11 18.28
C GLU A 48 -8.17 5.82 17.95
N ASP A 49 -9.09 6.51 18.65
CA ASP A 49 -10.53 6.32 18.50
C ASP A 49 -11.18 7.21 17.42
N MET A 50 -10.41 8.10 16.76
CA MET A 50 -10.97 9.05 15.79
C MET A 50 -10.25 8.97 14.45
N PRO A 51 -10.91 8.46 13.39
CA PRO A 51 -10.34 8.50 12.06
C PRO A 51 -10.33 9.95 11.53
N TYR A 52 -9.34 10.27 10.71
CA TYR A 52 -9.21 11.53 9.97
C TYR A 52 -9.03 12.79 10.83
N ASP A 53 -8.35 12.67 11.96
CA ASP A 53 -8.13 13.79 12.89
C ASP A 53 -6.79 14.51 12.69
N SER A 54 -5.95 14.06 11.74
CA SER A 54 -4.72 14.74 11.37
C SER A 54 -5.01 16.13 10.79
N LYS A 55 -4.40 17.16 11.38
CA LYS A 55 -4.53 18.56 10.91
C LYS A 55 -3.92 18.79 9.52
N ASP A 56 -2.84 18.07 9.20
CA ASP A 56 -2.09 18.21 7.94
C ASP A 56 -1.50 16.85 7.51
N PRO A 57 -2.34 15.94 6.94
CA PRO A 57 -1.91 14.63 6.48
C PRO A 57 -1.14 14.74 5.16
N LEU A 58 -0.06 13.96 5.00
CA LEU A 58 0.73 13.90 3.77
C LEU A 58 -0.10 13.36 2.59
N PHE A 59 -0.93 12.36 2.88
CA PHE A 59 -1.94 11.87 1.94
C PHE A 59 -3.26 11.64 2.70
N PRO A 60 -4.36 12.29 2.32
CA PRO A 60 -5.65 12.03 2.94
C PRO A 60 -6.14 10.61 2.61
N PHE A 61 -7.12 10.14 3.38
CA PHE A 61 -7.81 8.89 3.09
C PHE A 61 -8.33 8.84 1.66
N GLY A 62 -8.23 7.66 1.05
CA GLY A 62 -8.70 7.47 -0.32
C GLY A 62 -7.74 8.00 -1.39
N SER A 63 -6.59 8.57 -1.01
CA SER A 63 -5.55 8.96 -1.97
C SER A 63 -5.00 7.74 -2.70
N GLY A 64 -4.83 7.85 -4.01
CA GLY A 64 -4.30 6.79 -4.86
C GLY A 64 -3.60 7.41 -6.07
N LEU A 65 -2.63 6.69 -6.62
CA LEU A 65 -1.98 7.05 -7.86
C LEU A 65 -2.79 6.50 -9.03
N SER A 66 -2.92 7.28 -10.11
CA SER A 66 -3.44 6.86 -11.41
C SER A 66 -2.56 7.52 -12.48
N TYR A 67 -2.03 6.77 -13.44
CA TYR A 67 -1.09 7.29 -14.45
C TYR A 67 -1.45 6.91 -15.88
#